data_AF-A0A521H796-F1
#
_entry.id   AF-A0A521H796-F1
#
_cell.length_a   1.000
_cell.length_b   1.000
_cell.length_c   1.000
_cell.angle_alpha   90.00
_cell.angle_beta   90.00
_cell.angle_gamma   90.00
#
_symmetry.space_group_name_H-M   'P 1'
#
loop_
_entity.id
_entity.type
_entity.pdbx_description
1 polymer ?
#
loop_
_entity_poly.entity_id
_entity_poly.type
_entity_poly.pdbx_seq_one_letter_code
_entity_poly.pdbx_strand_id
1 'polypeptide(L)'
;MDTARNSARLTLRAYARHRGCSHAWVSAAVRRGLLGDAVHIVEGRIWIDPEAADRHWPKSPQEGRRRAGPQSLASYRRRRRQPPSDALSLRGYARHRGCAPNAVHRAIVSGRIASAVTRDGRHVWINVEAADAAWDRNTDPAQRRGELPDPVTAVTPALDTSPPPPPLPADALRLAAAPWDLADAQLVLAAGPCTTCRKNSGNIPSLFDGPGHESICEDRGCWGRKMAAHQERLELEFEKQAAAQAPLPGQEPSPLQKAYSELKLEQGRMDLSLNQLKLASLAGRLVRSEAVARGYADGIGRLREAMLQLADRLSPLLAADTNPRSVHELLLAELRSVLRDVSRELQAA
;
A
#
# COMPACT_ATOMS: atom_id res chain seq x y z
N MET A 1 -60.95 -41.81 -9.61
CA MET A 1 -60.92 -41.66 -8.15
C MET A 1 -60.07 -42.78 -7.57
N ASP A 2 -58.78 -42.69 -7.26
CA ASP A 2 -57.72 -41.72 -7.50
C ASP A 2 -56.43 -42.55 -7.52
N THR A 3 -55.82 -42.71 -8.70
CA THR A 3 -54.50 -43.35 -8.86
C THR A 3 -53.44 -42.27 -8.93
N ALA A 4 -52.87 -41.87 -7.79
CA ALA A 4 -51.71 -40.96 -7.64
C ALA A 4 -51.56 -40.64 -6.14
N ARG A 5 -50.44 -40.71 -5.44
CA ARG A 5 -49.02 -40.73 -5.81
C ARG A 5 -48.24 -41.28 -4.62
N ASN A 6 -47.40 -42.27 -4.87
CA ASN A 6 -46.20 -42.47 -4.05
C ASN A 6 -45.25 -41.31 -4.42
N SER A 7 -45.38 -40.16 -3.76
CA SER A 7 -44.53 -39.01 -4.00
C SER A 7 -43.13 -39.33 -3.49
N ALA A 8 -42.18 -39.54 -4.42
CA ALA A 8 -40.78 -39.73 -4.08
C ALA A 8 -40.28 -38.53 -3.27
N ARG A 9 -40.12 -38.70 -1.96
CA ARG A 9 -39.55 -37.67 -1.09
C ARG A 9 -38.13 -37.37 -1.58
N LEU A 10 -37.85 -36.11 -1.86
CA LEU A 10 -36.56 -35.67 -2.39
C LEU A 10 -35.64 -35.22 -1.26
N THR A 11 -34.35 -35.45 -1.41
CA THR A 11 -33.37 -34.79 -0.53
C THR A 11 -33.36 -33.28 -0.80
N LEU A 12 -32.90 -32.48 0.17
CA LEU A 12 -32.73 -31.03 0.02
C LEU A 12 -32.05 -30.61 -1.31
N ARG A 13 -30.97 -31.32 -1.70
CA ARG A 13 -30.23 -31.04 -2.95
C ARG A 13 -31.01 -31.43 -4.19
N ALA A 14 -31.72 -32.55 -4.14
CA ALA A 14 -32.56 -33.00 -5.24
C ALA A 14 -33.75 -32.07 -5.48
N TYR A 15 -34.40 -31.59 -4.40
CA TYR A 15 -35.48 -30.60 -4.50
C TYR A 15 -34.99 -29.24 -4.99
N ALA A 16 -33.81 -28.79 -4.55
CA ALA A 16 -33.19 -27.56 -5.05
C ALA A 16 -32.93 -27.61 -6.56
N ARG A 17 -32.45 -28.77 -7.07
CA ARG A 17 -32.25 -29.00 -8.50
C ARG A 17 -33.57 -29.05 -9.27
N HIS A 18 -34.59 -29.72 -8.72
CA HIS A 18 -35.93 -29.80 -9.30
C HIS A 18 -36.54 -28.40 -9.55
N ARG A 19 -36.29 -27.45 -8.65
CA ARG A 19 -36.80 -26.07 -8.76
C ARG A 19 -35.83 -25.09 -9.43
N GLY A 20 -34.62 -25.53 -9.80
CA GLY A 20 -33.59 -24.66 -10.35
C GLY A 20 -33.06 -23.58 -9.39
N CYS A 21 -33.10 -23.83 -8.07
CA CYS A 21 -32.63 -22.90 -7.05
C CYS A 21 -31.43 -23.44 -6.26
N SER A 22 -30.72 -22.56 -5.53
CA SER A 22 -29.55 -22.99 -4.76
C SER A 22 -29.96 -23.80 -3.52
N HIS A 23 -29.23 -24.88 -3.24
CA HIS A 23 -29.43 -25.72 -2.05
C HIS A 23 -29.35 -24.91 -0.74
N ALA A 24 -28.51 -23.87 -0.69
CA ALA A 24 -28.41 -22.97 0.46
C ALA A 24 -29.70 -22.19 0.71
N TRP A 25 -30.44 -21.86 -0.35
CA TRP A 25 -31.71 -21.15 -0.27
C TRP A 25 -32.83 -22.05 0.26
N VAL A 26 -32.90 -23.31 -0.20
CA VAL A 26 -33.82 -24.31 0.33
C VAL A 26 -33.50 -24.63 1.79
N SER A 27 -32.22 -24.81 2.15
CA SER A 27 -31.78 -25.01 3.53
C SER A 27 -32.14 -23.82 4.44
N ALA A 28 -32.03 -22.59 3.94
CA ALA A 28 -32.46 -21.40 4.67
C ALA A 28 -34.00 -21.35 4.86
N ALA A 29 -34.77 -21.82 3.87
CA ALA A 29 -36.22 -21.90 3.98
C ALA A 29 -36.68 -22.95 5.01
N VAL A 30 -36.03 -24.12 5.04
CA VAL A 30 -36.26 -25.14 6.08
C VAL A 30 -35.94 -24.59 7.47
N ARG A 31 -34.78 -23.96 7.67
CA ARG A 31 -34.39 -23.36 8.96
C ARG A 31 -35.33 -22.24 9.43
N ARG A 32 -35.95 -21.54 8.48
CA ARG A 32 -36.93 -20.47 8.76
C ARG A 32 -38.36 -20.99 8.93
N GLY A 33 -38.59 -22.30 8.80
CA GLY A 33 -39.91 -22.92 8.93
C GLY A 33 -40.89 -22.60 7.79
N LEU A 34 -40.40 -22.15 6.62
CA LEU A 34 -41.25 -21.72 5.51
C LEU A 34 -41.92 -22.88 4.76
N LEU A 35 -41.34 -24.08 4.84
CA LEU A 35 -41.80 -25.29 4.15
C LEU A 35 -42.80 -26.13 4.96
N GLY A 36 -43.10 -25.74 6.20
CA GLY A 36 -44.16 -26.34 7.02
C GLY A 36 -44.10 -27.87 7.11
N ASP A 37 -45.25 -28.49 6.84
CA ASP A 37 -45.51 -29.94 6.87
C ASP A 37 -44.82 -30.72 5.73
N ALA A 38 -44.26 -30.03 4.73
CA ALA A 38 -43.56 -30.66 3.61
C ALA A 38 -42.17 -31.23 3.98
N VAL A 39 -41.68 -30.93 5.18
CA VAL A 39 -40.35 -31.36 5.66
C VAL A 39 -40.49 -32.54 6.62
N HIS A 40 -39.89 -33.67 6.25
CA HIS A 40 -39.82 -34.87 7.08
C HIS A 40 -38.37 -35.14 7.49
N ILE A 41 -38.13 -35.29 8.78
CA ILE A 41 -36.81 -35.66 9.31
C ILE A 41 -36.87 -37.15 9.65
N VAL A 42 -36.09 -37.96 8.95
CA VAL A 42 -35.96 -39.41 9.19
C VAL A 42 -34.49 -39.72 9.39
N GLU A 43 -34.14 -40.33 10.52
CA GLU A 43 -32.75 -40.70 10.88
C GLU A 43 -31.76 -39.54 10.73
N GLY A 44 -32.17 -38.33 11.14
CA GLY A 44 -31.34 -37.11 11.06
C GLY A 44 -31.14 -36.55 9.65
N ARG A 45 -31.76 -37.15 8.62
CA ARG A 45 -31.75 -36.64 7.24
C ARG A 45 -33.07 -35.96 6.89
N ILE A 46 -32.97 -34.84 6.18
CA ILE A 46 -34.11 -34.02 5.77
C ILE A 46 -34.61 -34.45 4.40
N TRP A 47 -35.88 -34.84 4.36
CA TRP A 47 -36.63 -35.24 3.18
C TRP A 47 -37.75 -34.23 2.92
N ILE A 48 -37.93 -33.85 1.67
CA ILE A 48 -38.90 -32.84 1.25
C ILE A 48 -39.89 -33.52 0.29
N ASP A 49 -41.18 -33.46 0.61
CA ASP A 49 -42.22 -33.78 -0.36
C ASP A 49 -42.32 -32.62 -1.36
N PRO A 50 -41.97 -32.82 -2.65
CA PRO A 50 -41.93 -31.75 -3.64
C PRO A 50 -43.29 -31.08 -3.85
N GLU A 51 -44.39 -31.83 -3.79
CA GLU A 51 -45.73 -31.29 -4.07
C GLU A 51 -46.27 -30.49 -2.89
N ALA A 52 -46.03 -30.95 -1.67
CA ALA A 52 -46.32 -30.18 -0.46
C ALA A 52 -45.42 -28.93 -0.38
N ALA A 53 -44.14 -29.05 -0.71
CA ALA A 53 -43.18 -27.95 -0.66
C ALA A 53 -43.50 -26.83 -1.66
N ASP A 54 -43.95 -27.18 -2.87
CA ASP A 54 -44.35 -26.22 -3.89
C ASP A 54 -45.65 -25.48 -3.52
N ARG A 55 -46.58 -26.12 -2.80
CA ARG A 55 -47.78 -25.46 -2.24
C ARG A 55 -47.45 -24.45 -1.15
N HIS A 56 -46.47 -24.75 -0.30
CA HIS A 56 -46.05 -23.88 0.80
C HIS A 56 -45.15 -22.73 0.35
N TRP A 57 -44.59 -22.83 -0.86
CA TRP A 57 -43.64 -21.86 -1.34
C TRP A 57 -44.32 -20.51 -1.65
N PRO A 58 -43.77 -19.39 -1.16
CA PRO A 58 -44.31 -18.08 -1.49
C PRO A 58 -44.13 -17.81 -2.99
N LYS A 59 -45.21 -17.37 -3.65
CA LYS A 59 -45.21 -17.01 -5.08
C LYS A 59 -44.32 -15.79 -5.37
N SER A 60 -44.02 -14.97 -4.35
CA SER A 60 -43.13 -13.83 -4.45
C SER A 60 -42.14 -13.71 -3.27
N PRO A 61 -40.90 -13.20 -3.47
CA PRO A 61 -39.91 -13.00 -2.40
C PRO A 61 -40.37 -12.07 -1.26
N GLN A 62 -41.35 -11.20 -1.53
CA GLN A 62 -41.89 -10.24 -0.56
C GLN A 62 -42.86 -10.89 0.43
N GLU A 63 -43.58 -11.92 0.00
CA GLU A 63 -44.57 -12.64 0.80
C GLU A 63 -43.93 -13.53 1.88
N GLY A 64 -42.75 -14.10 1.56
CA GLY A 64 -41.90 -14.78 2.54
C GLY A 64 -41.37 -13.88 3.66
N ARG A 65 -41.25 -12.56 3.41
CA ARG A 65 -40.87 -11.59 4.45
C ARG A 65 -42.04 -11.20 5.37
N ARG A 66 -43.28 -11.27 4.90
CA ARG A 66 -44.48 -10.89 5.67
C ARG A 66 -44.91 -11.97 6.67
N ARG A 67 -44.72 -13.26 6.36
CA ARG A 67 -45.04 -14.38 7.27
C ARG A 67 -44.03 -14.55 8.42
N ALA A 68 -42.80 -14.07 8.27
CA ALA A 68 -41.83 -13.98 9.36
C ALA A 68 -42.18 -12.74 10.21
N GLY A 69 -43.09 -12.92 11.17
CA GLY A 69 -43.58 -11.82 12.02
C GLY A 69 -42.47 -10.98 12.69
N PRO A 70 -42.77 -9.73 13.07
CA PRO A 70 -41.79 -8.70 13.47
C PRO A 70 -40.98 -9.01 14.75
N GLN A 71 -41.27 -10.09 15.45
CA GLN A 71 -40.68 -10.39 16.76
C GLN A 71 -39.24 -10.97 16.69
N SER A 72 -38.78 -11.48 15.53
CA SER A 72 -37.42 -12.07 15.42
C SER A 72 -36.34 -11.11 14.88
N LEU A 73 -36.72 -10.01 14.21
CA LEU A 73 -35.77 -8.99 13.76
C LEU A 73 -35.47 -7.95 14.86
N ALA A 74 -36.37 -7.77 15.82
CA ALA A 74 -36.16 -6.92 16.99
C ALA A 74 -35.12 -7.53 17.96
N SER A 75 -35.10 -8.86 18.14
CA SER A 75 -34.11 -9.54 18.97
C SER A 75 -32.71 -9.58 18.34
N TYR A 76 -32.61 -9.61 16.99
CA TYR A 76 -31.32 -9.48 16.29
C TYR A 76 -30.78 -8.04 16.32
N ARG A 77 -31.65 -7.01 16.32
CA ARG A 77 -31.27 -5.59 16.46
C ARG A 77 -30.99 -5.16 17.92
N ARG A 78 -31.50 -5.88 18.92
CA ARG A 78 -31.34 -5.60 20.37
C ARG A 78 -30.03 -6.13 21.01
N ARG A 79 -28.95 -6.28 20.24
CA ARG A 79 -27.59 -6.46 20.81
C ARG A 79 -26.56 -5.48 20.22
N ARG A 80 -26.99 -4.34 19.67
CA ARG A 80 -26.11 -3.17 19.60
C ARG A 80 -26.37 -2.34 20.86
N ARG A 81 -25.55 -2.56 21.89
CA ARG A 81 -25.47 -1.63 23.03
C ARG A 81 -25.17 -0.25 22.46
N GLN A 82 -25.97 0.75 22.84
CA GLN A 82 -25.68 2.14 22.50
C GLN A 82 -24.33 2.53 23.12
N PRO A 83 -23.50 3.34 22.43
CA PRO A 83 -22.32 3.91 23.04
C PRO A 83 -22.72 4.72 24.30
N PRO A 84 -21.83 4.82 25.30
CA PRO A 84 -21.90 5.89 26.29
C PRO A 84 -21.99 7.24 25.56
N SER A 85 -22.76 8.21 26.09
CA SER A 85 -23.10 9.48 25.43
C SER A 85 -21.91 10.21 24.80
N ASP A 86 -20.72 10.10 25.41
CA ASP A 86 -19.53 10.89 25.05
C ASP A 86 -18.37 10.04 24.50
N ALA A 87 -18.63 8.78 24.16
CA ALA A 87 -17.61 7.86 23.67
C ALA A 87 -17.86 7.42 22.22
N LEU A 88 -16.91 7.70 21.34
CA LEU A 88 -16.96 7.27 19.94
C LEU A 88 -16.35 5.88 19.77
N SER A 89 -16.85 5.13 18.78
CA SER A 89 -16.14 3.94 18.31
C SER A 89 -14.79 4.33 17.70
N LEU A 90 -13.83 3.39 17.66
CA LEU A 90 -12.51 3.62 17.05
C LEU A 90 -12.57 4.27 15.65
N ARG A 91 -13.49 3.82 14.78
CA ARG A 91 -13.68 4.42 13.44
C ARG A 91 -14.34 5.80 13.50
N GLY A 92 -15.23 6.03 14.48
CA GLY A 92 -15.85 7.33 14.71
C GLY A 92 -14.84 8.37 15.16
N TYR A 93 -13.99 8.01 16.12
CA TYR A 93 -12.91 8.87 16.59
C TYR A 93 -11.85 9.15 15.51
N ALA A 94 -11.51 8.15 14.70
CA ALA A 94 -10.60 8.35 13.55
C ALA A 94 -11.14 9.38 12.56
N ARG A 95 -12.46 9.34 12.28
CA ARG A 95 -13.13 10.32 11.42
C ARG A 95 -13.16 11.71 12.06
N HIS A 96 -13.45 11.80 13.37
CA HIS A 96 -13.45 13.07 14.11
C HIS A 96 -12.10 13.78 14.01
N ARG A 97 -10.99 13.04 14.14
CA ARG A 97 -9.62 13.58 14.08
C ARG A 97 -9.02 13.62 12.66
N GLY A 98 -9.79 13.24 11.63
CA GLY A 98 -9.34 13.26 10.23
C GLY A 98 -8.20 12.29 9.90
N CYS A 99 -8.03 11.19 10.66
CA CYS A 99 -6.92 10.24 10.48
C CYS A 99 -7.41 8.83 10.10
N ALA A 100 -6.49 8.01 9.59
CA ALA A 100 -6.81 6.62 9.25
C ALA A 100 -7.11 5.80 10.54
N PRO A 101 -8.09 4.85 10.53
CA PRO A 101 -8.40 4.02 11.70
C PRO A 101 -7.21 3.25 12.27
N ASN A 102 -6.26 2.86 11.41
CA ASN A 102 -5.03 2.18 11.82
C ASN A 102 -4.07 3.10 12.60
N ALA A 103 -4.08 4.41 12.35
CA ALA A 103 -3.28 5.37 13.12
C ALA A 103 -3.78 5.46 14.57
N VAL A 104 -5.11 5.51 14.75
CA VAL A 104 -5.75 5.43 16.06
C VAL A 104 -5.41 4.11 16.75
N HIS A 105 -5.54 2.98 16.04
CA HIS A 105 -5.18 1.68 16.58
C HIS A 105 -3.71 1.62 17.04
N ARG A 106 -2.76 2.13 16.24
CA ARG A 106 -1.35 2.21 16.64
C ARG A 106 -1.13 3.10 17.85
N ALA A 107 -1.84 4.23 17.96
CA ALA A 107 -1.77 5.11 19.12
C ALA A 107 -2.23 4.41 20.41
N ILE A 108 -3.30 3.62 20.33
CA ILE A 108 -3.77 2.78 21.45
C ILE A 108 -2.71 1.75 21.83
N VAL A 109 -2.18 1.00 20.86
CA VAL A 109 -1.18 -0.06 21.10
C VAL A 109 0.12 0.51 21.66
N SER A 110 0.56 1.67 21.16
CA SER A 110 1.75 2.37 21.65
C SER A 110 1.58 3.05 23.02
N GLY A 111 0.40 2.97 23.64
CA GLY A 111 0.13 3.59 24.94
C GLY A 111 -0.25 5.09 24.90
N ARG A 112 -0.10 5.78 23.77
CA ARG A 112 -0.30 7.24 23.64
C ARG A 112 -1.70 7.73 24.02
N ILE A 113 -2.74 6.95 23.73
CA ILE A 113 -4.14 7.25 24.10
C ILE A 113 -4.80 6.14 24.92
N ALA A 114 -4.02 5.22 25.47
CA ALA A 114 -4.55 4.06 26.19
C ALA A 114 -5.39 4.46 27.42
N SER A 115 -5.08 5.60 28.05
CA SER A 115 -5.81 6.14 29.21
C SER A 115 -7.23 6.63 28.90
N ALA A 116 -7.55 6.89 27.63
CA ALA A 116 -8.84 7.42 27.19
C ALA A 116 -9.75 6.35 26.53
N VAL A 117 -9.34 5.07 26.62
CA VAL A 117 -9.98 3.95 25.93
C VAL A 117 -10.65 3.02 26.94
N THR A 118 -11.95 2.80 26.75
CA THR A 118 -12.71 1.79 27.48
C THR A 118 -12.95 0.58 26.58
N ARG A 119 -12.57 -0.62 27.06
CA ARG A 119 -12.81 -1.88 26.36
C ARG A 119 -14.02 -2.58 26.97
N ASP A 120 -15.04 -2.86 26.16
CA ASP A 120 -16.18 -3.71 26.54
C ASP A 120 -16.23 -4.91 25.58
N GLY A 121 -15.59 -6.00 25.98
CA GLY A 121 -15.43 -7.21 25.16
C GLY A 121 -14.73 -6.94 23.83
N ARG A 122 -15.45 -7.08 22.71
CA ARG A 122 -14.92 -6.85 21.35
C ARG A 122 -14.98 -5.39 20.91
N HIS A 123 -15.66 -4.52 21.65
CA HIS A 123 -15.87 -3.12 21.29
C HIS A 123 -14.89 -2.20 22.02
N VAL A 124 -14.37 -1.22 21.27
CA VAL A 124 -13.42 -0.20 21.75
C VAL A 124 -14.12 1.15 21.67
N TRP A 125 -14.29 1.77 22.83
CA TRP A 125 -14.90 3.09 22.99
C TRP A 125 -13.82 4.09 23.41
N ILE A 126 -13.81 5.25 22.77
CA ILE A 126 -12.80 6.28 22.94
C ILE A 126 -13.52 7.56 23.37
N ASN A 127 -13.19 8.07 24.56
CA ASN A 127 -13.64 9.38 24.99
C ASN A 127 -12.88 10.44 24.19
N VAL A 128 -13.59 11.32 23.48
CA VAL A 128 -13.01 12.25 22.51
C VAL A 128 -12.05 13.23 23.19
N GLU A 129 -12.51 13.92 24.23
CA GLU A 129 -11.75 14.96 24.92
C GLU A 129 -10.50 14.40 25.60
N ALA A 130 -10.65 13.28 26.32
CA ALA A 130 -9.54 12.64 27.01
C ALA A 130 -8.51 12.07 26.02
N ALA A 131 -8.96 11.55 24.88
CA ALA A 131 -8.08 11.00 23.86
C ALA A 131 -7.34 12.11 23.11
N ASP A 132 -7.99 13.24 22.82
CA ASP A 132 -7.34 14.37 22.15
C ASP A 132 -6.26 14.98 23.06
N ALA A 133 -6.56 15.20 24.34
CA ALA A 133 -5.61 15.71 25.33
C ALA A 133 -4.44 14.75 25.63
N ALA A 134 -4.68 13.43 25.61
CA ALA A 134 -3.61 12.44 25.75
C ALA A 134 -2.75 12.35 24.49
N TRP A 135 -3.35 12.46 23.32
CA TRP A 135 -2.65 12.43 22.05
C TRP A 135 -1.72 13.63 21.91
N ASP A 136 -2.19 14.83 22.26
CA ASP A 136 -1.40 16.06 22.11
C ASP A 136 -0.25 16.13 23.11
N ARG A 137 -0.46 15.69 24.36
CA ARG A 137 0.60 15.61 25.38
C ARG A 137 1.71 14.61 25.02
N ASN A 138 1.34 13.48 24.42
CA ASN A 138 2.27 12.38 24.15
C ASN A 138 2.80 12.36 22.70
N THR A 139 2.48 13.37 21.89
CA THR A 139 3.00 13.47 20.51
C THR A 139 4.14 14.47 20.46
N ASP A 140 5.33 13.95 20.17
CA ASP A 140 6.53 14.73 19.92
C ASP A 140 6.30 15.74 18.77
N PRO A 141 6.50 17.06 18.99
CA PRO A 141 6.35 18.08 17.95
C PRO A 141 7.29 17.85 16.75
N ALA A 142 8.45 17.18 16.92
CA ALA A 142 9.39 16.88 15.86
C ALA A 142 8.90 15.79 14.88
N GLN A 143 7.95 14.95 15.29
CA GLN A 143 7.35 13.88 14.47
C GLN A 143 6.05 14.32 13.79
N ARG A 144 5.60 15.56 14.00
CA ARG A 144 4.55 16.15 13.17
C ARG A 144 5.13 16.23 11.76
N ARG A 145 4.64 15.39 10.85
CA ARG A 145 4.91 15.53 9.42
C ARG A 145 4.33 16.89 9.02
N GLY A 146 5.16 17.92 9.05
CA GLY A 146 4.79 19.23 8.54
C GLY A 146 4.41 19.08 7.07
N GLU A 147 3.32 19.72 6.67
CA GLU A 147 3.26 20.29 5.34
C GLU A 147 4.60 21.04 5.16
N LEU A 148 5.39 20.68 4.15
CA LEU A 148 6.63 21.39 3.87
C LEU A 148 6.24 22.86 3.69
N PRO A 149 6.75 23.80 4.52
CA PRO A 149 6.50 25.21 4.27
C PRO A 149 7.14 25.57 2.93
N ASP A 150 6.46 26.41 2.14
CA ASP A 150 7.03 27.00 0.94
C ASP A 150 8.43 27.56 1.26
N PRO A 151 9.43 27.39 0.37
CA PRO A 151 10.85 27.61 0.68
C PRO A 151 11.24 29.07 0.98
N VAL A 152 10.28 29.97 1.22
CA VAL A 152 10.48 31.42 1.30
C VAL A 152 10.29 32.04 2.69
N THR A 153 9.89 31.29 3.72
CA THR A 153 9.65 31.90 5.06
C THR A 153 10.03 31.01 6.24
N ALA A 154 11.25 30.47 6.25
CA ALA A 154 11.86 29.94 7.47
C ALA A 154 12.71 31.04 8.13
N VAL A 155 12.10 31.85 8.99
CA VAL A 155 12.85 32.63 9.98
C VAL A 155 13.21 31.68 11.11
N THR A 156 14.48 31.36 11.23
CA THR A 156 15.08 30.61 12.33
C THR A 156 14.95 31.43 13.62
N PRO A 157 14.47 30.86 14.75
CA PRO A 157 14.67 31.50 16.04
C PRO A 157 16.17 31.45 16.36
N ALA A 158 16.69 32.56 16.87
CA ALA A 158 18.09 32.73 17.20
C ALA A 158 18.56 31.62 18.17
N LEU A 159 19.31 30.66 17.65
CA LEU A 159 20.19 29.81 18.45
C LEU A 159 21.44 30.62 18.81
N ASP A 160 21.81 30.53 20.09
CA ASP A 160 23.14 30.69 20.66
C ASP A 160 24.24 31.25 19.75
N THR A 161 24.76 32.41 20.12
CA THR A 161 25.88 33.11 19.45
C THR A 161 27.24 32.53 19.80
N SER A 162 27.33 31.23 20.11
CA SER A 162 28.62 30.56 20.19
C SER A 162 29.00 30.06 18.79
N PRO A 163 30.13 30.50 18.20
CA PRO A 163 30.54 29.98 16.90
C PRO A 163 30.68 28.45 17.00
N PRO A 164 30.06 27.67 16.09
CA PRO A 164 30.22 26.23 16.12
C PRO A 164 31.72 25.92 15.97
N PRO A 165 32.26 25.02 16.81
CA PRO A 165 33.66 24.63 16.70
C PRO A 165 33.94 24.13 15.27
N PRO A 166 35.14 24.40 14.72
CA PRO A 166 35.48 23.98 13.37
C PRO A 166 35.22 22.48 13.21
N PRO A 167 34.62 22.04 12.08
CA PRO A 167 34.35 20.62 11.86
C PRO A 167 35.67 19.87 11.89
N LEU A 168 35.79 18.94 12.84
CA LEU A 168 36.93 18.02 12.93
C LEU A 168 37.07 17.25 11.61
N PRO A 169 38.31 16.89 11.21
CA PRO A 169 38.54 16.15 9.98
C PRO A 169 37.73 14.84 9.95
N ALA A 170 37.25 14.43 8.77
CA ALA A 170 36.43 13.24 8.58
C ALA A 170 37.09 11.94 9.09
N ASP A 171 38.43 11.93 9.15
CA ASP A 171 39.22 10.79 9.63
C ASP A 171 39.38 10.74 11.16
N ALA A 172 38.79 11.67 11.90
CA ALA A 172 38.81 11.66 13.36
C ALA A 172 37.95 10.51 13.89
N LEU A 173 38.56 9.60 14.65
CA LEU A 173 37.89 8.44 15.24
C LEU A 173 37.11 8.85 16.50
N ARG A 174 35.93 9.42 16.29
CA ARG A 174 35.05 9.91 17.36
C ARG A 174 34.49 8.74 18.16
N LEU A 175 34.67 8.75 19.48
CA LEU A 175 34.13 7.69 20.35
C LEU A 175 32.60 7.69 20.38
N ALA A 176 31.96 8.84 20.16
CA ALA A 176 30.50 8.93 20.05
C ALA A 176 29.93 8.17 18.83
N ALA A 177 30.74 7.95 17.79
CA ALA A 177 30.36 7.20 16.59
C ALA A 177 30.72 5.70 16.68
N ALA A 178 31.26 5.24 17.81
CA ALA A 178 31.58 3.83 17.99
C ALA A 178 30.31 2.97 17.99
N PRO A 179 30.25 1.87 17.21
CA PRO A 179 29.08 0.97 17.20
C PRO A 179 29.02 0.02 18.40
N TRP A 180 30.03 0.03 19.29
CA TRP A 180 30.10 -0.80 20.50
C TRP A 180 29.95 0.03 21.78
N ASP A 181 29.66 -0.64 22.89
CA ASP A 181 29.68 -0.02 24.21
C ASP A 181 31.12 0.35 24.60
N LEU A 182 31.33 1.64 24.87
CA LEU A 182 32.64 2.19 25.23
C LEU A 182 33.19 1.63 26.55
N ALA A 183 32.32 1.17 27.46
CA ALA A 183 32.72 0.56 28.72
C ALA A 183 33.06 -0.94 28.58
N ASP A 184 32.86 -1.54 27.40
CA ASP A 184 33.14 -2.95 27.15
C ASP A 184 34.64 -3.22 27.14
N ALA A 185 35.14 -3.73 28.27
CA ALA A 185 36.52 -4.16 28.44
C ALA A 185 36.82 -5.51 27.77
N GLN A 186 35.78 -6.26 27.41
CA GLN A 186 35.89 -7.63 26.91
C GLN A 186 35.92 -7.70 25.38
N LEU A 187 35.41 -6.67 24.69
CA LEU A 187 35.41 -6.60 23.23
C LEU A 187 36.80 -6.87 22.62
N VAL A 188 37.85 -6.28 23.20
CA VAL A 188 39.25 -6.64 22.92
C VAL A 188 40.01 -6.61 24.24
N LEU A 189 40.22 -7.79 24.85
CA LEU A 189 40.81 -7.94 26.19
C LEU A 189 42.14 -7.20 26.36
N ALA A 190 43.01 -7.24 25.35
CA ALA A 190 44.31 -6.56 25.39
C ALA A 190 44.22 -5.03 25.38
N ALA A 191 43.10 -4.46 24.91
CA ALA A 191 42.88 -3.01 24.83
C ALA A 191 42.11 -2.44 26.03
N GLY A 192 41.32 -3.25 26.73
CA GLY A 192 40.46 -2.80 27.82
C GLY A 192 39.35 -1.83 27.37
N PRO A 193 38.64 -1.19 28.31
CA PRO A 193 37.51 -0.31 28.00
C PRO A 193 37.99 1.04 27.44
N CYS A 194 37.21 1.65 26.54
CA CYS A 194 37.54 2.95 25.97
C CYS A 194 37.37 4.11 26.98
N THR A 195 36.47 3.97 27.94
CA THR A 195 36.13 5.00 28.93
C THR A 195 37.26 5.36 29.88
N THR A 196 38.20 4.44 30.16
CA THR A 196 39.39 4.70 31.00
C THR A 196 40.70 4.60 30.21
N CYS A 197 40.61 4.49 28.88
CA CYS A 197 41.78 4.37 28.02
C CYS A 197 42.58 5.68 28.01
N ARG A 198 43.90 5.60 28.17
CA ARG A 198 44.80 6.76 28.10
C ARG A 198 44.90 7.36 26.69
N LYS A 199 44.51 6.62 25.65
CA LYS A 199 44.51 7.04 24.24
C LYS A 199 43.20 7.71 23.81
N ASN A 200 42.28 7.90 24.75
CA ASN A 200 41.09 8.73 24.59
C ASN A 200 41.47 10.18 24.95
N SER A 201 41.34 11.11 24.01
CA SER A 201 41.66 12.52 24.23
C SER A 201 40.91 13.13 25.41
N GLY A 202 39.68 12.65 25.70
CA GLY A 202 38.89 13.10 26.85
C GLY A 202 39.41 12.64 28.23
N ASN A 203 40.38 11.74 28.27
CA ASN A 203 40.99 11.23 29.52
C ASN A 203 42.42 11.73 29.75
N ILE A 204 42.93 12.64 28.92
CA ILE A 204 44.27 13.19 29.07
C ILE A 204 44.17 14.36 30.06
N PRO A 205 44.84 14.29 31.23
CA PRO A 205 44.83 15.41 32.18
C PRO A 205 45.54 16.63 31.59
N SER A 206 44.72 17.62 31.21
CA SER A 206 44.98 19.05 30.96
C SER A 206 46.23 19.48 30.17
N LEU A 207 45.99 19.93 28.94
CA LEU A 207 46.64 21.15 28.42
C LEU A 207 45.65 22.24 27.96
N PHE A 208 44.36 21.92 27.82
CA PHE A 208 43.34 22.88 27.37
C PHE A 208 42.03 22.67 28.14
N ASP A 209 41.89 23.38 29.26
CA ASP A 209 40.65 23.50 30.01
C ASP A 209 39.66 24.37 29.21
N GLY A 210 38.80 23.71 28.44
CA GLY A 210 37.68 24.33 27.73
C GLY A 210 36.48 23.38 27.69
N PRO A 211 35.25 23.85 27.98
CA PRO A 211 34.07 23.00 27.91
C PRO A 211 33.78 22.63 26.44
N GLY A 212 33.75 21.32 26.13
CA GLY A 212 33.15 20.81 24.89
C GLY A 212 34.08 20.12 23.88
N HIS A 213 35.26 19.62 24.24
CA HIS A 213 36.03 18.79 23.32
C HIS A 213 35.43 17.38 23.21
N GLU A 214 35.05 16.97 22.00
CA GLU A 214 34.55 15.63 21.72
C GLU A 214 35.67 14.60 22.00
N SER A 215 35.34 13.49 22.65
CA SER A 215 36.27 12.40 22.91
C SER A 215 36.66 11.71 21.59
N ILE A 216 37.94 11.77 21.25
CA ILE A 216 38.52 11.18 20.04
C ILE A 216 39.49 10.07 20.45
N CYS A 217 39.42 8.93 19.76
CA CYS A 217 40.40 7.85 19.88
C CYS A 217 41.61 8.16 18.99
N GLU A 218 42.80 8.26 19.58
CA GLU A 218 44.02 8.56 18.84
C GLU A 218 44.66 7.29 18.21
N ASP A 219 44.17 6.09 18.55
CA ASP A 219 44.73 4.83 18.08
C ASP A 219 43.89 4.16 16.99
N ARG A 220 44.31 4.37 15.73
CA ARG A 220 43.69 3.74 14.55
C ARG A 220 43.78 2.21 14.57
N GLY A 221 44.86 1.64 15.10
CA GLY A 221 45.05 0.19 15.16
C GLY A 221 44.14 -0.46 16.20
N CYS A 222 44.01 0.16 17.38
CA CYS A 222 43.08 -0.28 18.42
C CYS A 222 41.62 -0.18 17.95
N TRP A 223 41.25 0.95 17.34
CA TRP A 223 39.92 1.14 16.76
C TRP A 223 39.58 0.09 15.70
N GLY A 224 40.51 -0.19 14.78
CA GLY A 224 40.34 -1.23 13.77
C GLY A 224 40.14 -2.63 14.37
N ARG A 225 40.91 -2.99 15.42
CA ARG A 225 40.72 -4.27 16.13
C ARG A 225 39.36 -4.35 16.84
N LYS A 226 38.90 -3.26 17.46
CA LYS A 226 37.57 -3.21 18.11
C LYS A 226 36.42 -3.26 17.09
N MET A 227 36.57 -2.59 15.95
CA MET A 227 35.64 -2.70 14.81
C MET A 227 35.52 -4.14 14.31
N ALA A 228 36.65 -4.81 14.08
CA ALA A 228 36.66 -6.19 13.61
C ALA A 228 36.00 -7.15 14.61
N ALA A 229 36.36 -7.04 15.90
CA ALA A 229 35.75 -7.86 16.96
C ALA A 229 34.24 -7.60 17.11
N HIS A 230 33.80 -6.35 16.92
CA HIS A 230 32.38 -6.01 16.93
C HIS A 230 31.63 -6.60 15.74
N GLN A 231 32.21 -6.55 14.54
CA GLN A 231 31.64 -7.16 13.34
C GLN A 231 31.50 -8.67 13.50
N GLU A 232 32.53 -9.35 13.99
CA GLU A 232 32.48 -10.79 14.26
C GLU A 232 31.38 -11.14 15.28
N ARG A 233 31.23 -10.35 16.35
CA ARG A 233 30.15 -10.54 17.32
C ARG A 233 28.77 -10.39 16.67
N LEU A 234 28.58 -9.37 15.85
CA LEU A 234 27.33 -9.17 15.11
C LEU A 234 27.05 -10.31 14.14
N GLU A 235 28.06 -10.77 13.40
CA GLU A 235 27.94 -11.92 12.49
C GLU A 235 27.48 -13.16 13.26
N LEU A 236 28.11 -13.48 14.39
CA LEU A 236 27.70 -14.58 15.26
C LEU A 236 26.27 -14.39 15.82
N GLU A 237 25.89 -13.18 16.19
CA GLU A 237 24.53 -12.87 16.63
C GLU A 237 23.52 -13.05 15.49
N PHE A 238 23.83 -12.58 14.28
CA PHE A 238 23.00 -12.75 13.10
C PHE A 238 22.88 -14.22 12.71
N GLU A 239 23.96 -14.98 12.75
CA GLU A 239 23.95 -16.43 12.51
C GLU A 239 23.09 -17.16 13.54
N LYS A 240 23.22 -16.83 14.84
CA LYS A 240 22.37 -17.38 15.90
C LYS A 240 20.90 -17.02 15.69
N GLN A 241 20.60 -15.79 15.30
CA GLN A 241 19.24 -15.34 15.00
C GLN A 241 18.67 -16.04 13.76
N ALA A 242 19.47 -16.18 12.70
CA ALA A 242 19.10 -16.90 11.49
C ALA A 242 18.86 -18.39 11.78
N ALA A 243 19.70 -19.02 12.61
CA ALA A 243 19.51 -20.39 13.06
C ALA A 243 18.26 -20.55 13.96
N ALA A 244 17.96 -19.56 14.81
CA ALA A 244 16.75 -19.55 15.64
C ALA A 244 15.47 -19.31 14.84
N GLN A 245 15.55 -18.54 13.74
CA GLN A 245 14.43 -18.28 12.83
C GLN A 245 14.31 -19.31 11.71
N ALA A 246 15.30 -20.18 11.55
CA ALA A 246 15.21 -21.32 10.65
C ALA A 246 14.08 -22.24 11.13
N PRO A 247 13.18 -22.68 10.23
CA PRO A 247 12.18 -23.68 10.57
C PRO A 247 12.85 -24.92 11.15
N LEU A 248 12.31 -25.46 12.25
CA LEU A 248 12.81 -26.70 12.86
C LEU A 248 12.91 -27.80 11.79
N PRO A 249 14.01 -28.60 11.77
CA PRO A 249 14.20 -29.63 10.76
C PRO A 249 13.02 -30.61 10.76
N GLY A 250 12.34 -30.73 9.62
CA GLY A 250 11.18 -31.62 9.43
C GLY A 250 9.79 -30.95 9.52
N GLN A 251 9.70 -29.65 9.87
CA GLN A 251 8.45 -28.91 9.74
C GLN A 251 8.30 -28.37 8.32
N GLU A 252 7.65 -29.15 7.45
CA GLU A 252 7.28 -28.63 6.14
C GLU A 252 6.25 -27.49 6.27
N PRO A 253 6.44 -26.38 5.55
CA PRO A 253 5.45 -25.31 5.55
C PRO A 253 4.13 -25.85 5.03
N SER A 254 3.04 -25.38 5.64
CA SER A 254 1.68 -25.74 5.24
C SER A 254 1.48 -25.50 3.74
N PRO A 255 0.69 -26.33 3.03
CA PRO A 255 0.38 -26.10 1.62
C PRO A 255 -0.10 -24.67 1.32
N LEU A 256 -0.83 -24.04 2.24
CA LEU A 256 -1.27 -22.65 2.12
C LEU A 256 -0.11 -21.65 2.20
N GLN A 257 0.90 -21.91 3.03
CA GLN A 257 2.08 -21.06 3.17
C GLN A 257 2.97 -21.15 1.93
N LYS A 258 3.14 -22.37 1.37
CA LYS A 258 3.84 -22.59 0.10
C LYS A 258 3.15 -21.81 -1.03
N ALA A 259 1.84 -22.01 -1.21
CA ALA A 259 1.06 -21.30 -2.23
C ALA A 259 1.10 -19.76 -2.08
N TYR A 260 1.05 -19.24 -0.85
CA TYR A 260 1.21 -17.82 -0.59
C TYR A 260 2.60 -17.29 -0.98
N SER A 261 3.66 -18.03 -0.65
CA SER A 261 5.03 -17.66 -1.00
C SER A 261 5.27 -17.68 -2.51
N GLU A 262 4.71 -18.67 -3.21
CA GLU A 262 4.75 -18.78 -4.66
C GLU A 262 4.04 -17.59 -5.33
N LEU A 263 2.83 -17.26 -4.88
CA LEU A 263 2.08 -16.12 -5.38
C LEU A 263 2.84 -14.80 -5.18
N LYS A 264 3.56 -14.65 -4.06
CA LYS A 264 4.39 -13.46 -3.81
C LYS A 264 5.61 -13.39 -4.75
N LEU A 265 6.23 -14.53 -5.05
CA LEU A 265 7.31 -14.60 -6.04
C LEU A 265 6.81 -14.24 -7.44
N GLU A 266 5.63 -14.73 -7.81
CA GLU A 266 4.98 -14.39 -9.09
C GLU A 266 4.69 -12.88 -9.17
N GLN A 267 4.11 -12.29 -8.13
CA GLN A 267 3.89 -10.85 -8.05
C GLN A 267 5.20 -10.06 -8.23
N GLY A 268 6.27 -10.46 -7.53
CA GLY A 268 7.58 -9.82 -7.68
C GLY A 268 8.16 -9.91 -9.10
N ARG A 269 7.94 -11.03 -9.81
CA ARG A 269 8.34 -11.18 -11.22
C ARG A 269 7.55 -10.26 -12.15
N MET A 270 6.25 -10.10 -11.90
CA MET A 270 5.41 -9.17 -12.67
C MET A 270 5.85 -7.72 -12.45
N ASP A 271 6.12 -7.34 -11.20
CA ASP A 271 6.59 -6.00 -10.85
C ASP A 271 7.94 -5.69 -11.48
N LEU A 272 8.87 -6.65 -11.47
CA LEU A 272 10.18 -6.52 -12.13
C LEU A 272 10.03 -6.33 -13.63
N SER A 273 9.18 -7.13 -14.28
CA SER A 273 8.88 -7.01 -15.71
C SER A 273 8.30 -5.63 -16.05
N LEU A 274 7.37 -5.14 -15.23
CA LEU A 274 6.76 -3.83 -15.39
C LEU A 274 7.79 -2.70 -15.23
N ASN A 275 8.67 -2.81 -14.23
CA ASN A 275 9.73 -1.83 -14.01
C ASN A 275 10.75 -1.82 -15.16
N GLN A 276 11.08 -2.97 -15.73
CA GLN A 276 11.93 -3.05 -16.92
C GLN A 276 11.29 -2.33 -18.12
N LEU A 277 10.00 -2.53 -18.37
CA LEU A 277 9.28 -1.82 -19.43
C LEU A 277 9.25 -0.30 -19.19
N LYS A 278 9.04 0.14 -17.93
CA LYS A 278 9.11 1.56 -17.56
C LYS A 278 10.49 2.16 -17.82
N LEU A 279 11.55 1.47 -17.40
CA LEU A 279 12.93 1.93 -17.64
C LEU A 279 13.24 2.03 -19.14
N ALA A 280 12.80 1.06 -19.92
CA ALA A 280 12.98 1.08 -21.38
C ALA A 280 12.17 2.22 -22.04
N SER A 281 10.98 2.54 -21.55
CA SER A 281 10.19 3.69 -22.02
C SER A 281 10.84 5.02 -21.66
N LEU A 282 11.30 5.19 -20.41
CA LEU A 282 12.00 6.41 -19.97
C LEU A 282 13.35 6.60 -20.67
N ALA A 283 14.03 5.50 -21.02
CA ALA A 283 15.25 5.53 -21.82
C ALA A 283 15.00 5.82 -23.32
N GLY A 284 13.75 6.04 -23.73
CA GLY A 284 13.38 6.35 -25.12
C GLY A 284 13.49 5.16 -26.08
N ARG A 285 13.65 3.92 -25.58
CA ARG A 285 13.76 2.72 -26.43
C ARG A 285 12.40 2.16 -26.86
N LEU A 286 11.34 2.47 -26.10
CA LEU A 286 9.98 2.00 -26.35
C LEU A 286 9.03 3.18 -26.40
N VAL A 287 8.28 3.25 -27.50
CA VAL A 287 7.15 4.18 -27.68
C VAL A 287 5.87 3.34 -27.79
N ARG A 288 4.73 3.87 -27.32
CA ARG A 288 3.44 3.19 -27.47
C ARG A 288 3.05 3.14 -28.94
N SER A 289 2.61 1.98 -29.42
CA SER A 289 2.16 1.80 -30.82
C SER A 289 1.06 2.79 -31.22
N GLU A 290 0.12 3.09 -30.32
CA GLU A 290 -0.95 4.09 -30.53
C GLU A 290 -0.41 5.52 -30.73
N ALA A 291 0.73 5.87 -30.12
CA ALA A 291 1.34 7.18 -30.31
C ALA A 291 1.97 7.27 -31.72
N VAL A 292 2.65 6.20 -32.16
CA VAL A 292 3.19 6.10 -33.52
C VAL A 292 2.07 6.17 -34.57
N ALA A 293 1.02 5.39 -34.40
CA ALA A 293 -0.14 5.39 -35.31
C ALA A 293 -0.80 6.77 -35.41
N ARG A 294 -0.95 7.48 -34.29
CA ARG A 294 -1.44 8.88 -34.28
C ARG A 294 -0.49 9.82 -35.01
N GLY A 295 0.82 9.73 -34.75
CA GLY A 295 1.82 10.54 -35.44
C GLY A 295 1.77 10.39 -36.96
N TYR A 296 1.63 9.15 -37.45
CA TYR A 296 1.45 8.87 -38.87
C TYR A 296 0.13 9.42 -39.42
N ALA A 297 -0.99 9.20 -38.72
CA ALA A 297 -2.30 9.69 -39.15
C ALA A 297 -2.34 11.22 -39.24
N ASP A 298 -1.76 11.90 -38.25
CA ASP A 298 -1.64 13.36 -38.22
C ASP A 298 -0.75 13.88 -39.36
N GLY A 299 0.38 13.22 -39.62
CA GLY A 299 1.27 13.55 -40.74
C GLY A 299 0.59 13.40 -42.11
N ILE A 300 -0.15 12.31 -42.31
CA ILE A 300 -0.92 12.08 -43.55
C ILE A 300 -2.04 13.12 -43.70
N GLY A 301 -2.74 13.44 -42.60
CA GLY A 301 -3.79 14.45 -42.59
C GLY A 301 -3.28 15.82 -43.03
N ARG A 302 -2.13 16.24 -42.51
CA ARG A 302 -1.48 17.50 -42.88
C ARG A 302 -0.98 17.51 -44.32
N LEU A 303 -0.39 16.41 -44.80
CA LEU A 303 0.00 16.29 -46.21
C LEU A 303 -1.20 16.49 -47.14
N ARG A 304 -2.33 15.84 -46.83
CA ARG A 304 -3.56 15.98 -47.60
C ARG A 304 -4.06 17.42 -47.62
N GLU A 305 -4.11 18.07 -46.47
CA GLU A 305 -4.53 19.48 -46.38
C GLU A 305 -3.62 20.40 -47.20
N ALA A 306 -2.29 20.24 -47.06
CA ALA A 306 -1.32 21.02 -47.82
C ALA A 306 -1.45 20.81 -49.33
N MET A 307 -1.71 19.58 -49.78
CA MET A 307 -1.95 19.28 -51.20
C MET A 307 -3.24 19.93 -51.73
N LEU A 308 -4.31 19.97 -50.93
CA LEU A 308 -5.56 20.62 -51.34
C LEU A 308 -5.40 22.15 -51.41
N GLN A 309 -4.75 22.75 -50.41
CA GLN A 309 -4.47 24.19 -50.37
C GLN A 309 -3.46 24.63 -51.46
N LEU A 310 -2.66 23.71 -51.98
CA LEU A 310 -1.71 23.98 -53.07
C LEU A 310 -2.42 24.50 -54.31
N ALA A 311 -3.55 23.88 -54.67
CA ALA A 311 -4.33 24.26 -55.84
C ALA A 311 -4.87 25.68 -55.71
N ASP A 312 -5.43 26.01 -54.56
CA ASP A 312 -5.99 27.34 -54.27
C ASP A 312 -4.91 28.43 -54.31
N ARG A 313 -3.71 28.13 -53.80
CA ARG A 313 -2.58 29.08 -53.78
C ARG A 313 -1.94 29.29 -55.15
N LEU A 314 -1.81 28.22 -55.94
CA LEU A 314 -1.15 28.28 -57.24
C LEU A 314 -2.06 28.77 -58.35
N SER A 315 -3.38 28.52 -58.28
CA SER A 315 -4.35 28.95 -59.28
C SER A 315 -4.20 30.42 -59.76
N PRO A 316 -4.16 31.44 -58.87
CA PRO A 316 -4.02 32.83 -59.31
C PRO A 316 -2.63 33.16 -59.90
N LEU A 317 -1.57 32.52 -59.42
CA LEU A 317 -0.20 32.74 -59.91
C LEU A 317 -0.01 32.12 -61.30
N LEU A 318 -0.55 30.92 -61.50
CA LEU A 318 -0.51 30.21 -62.77
C LEU A 318 -1.39 30.86 -63.83
N ALA A 319 -2.52 31.48 -63.45
CA ALA A 319 -3.38 32.21 -64.37
C ALA A 319 -2.71 33.48 -64.94
N ALA A 320 -1.78 34.07 -64.19
CA ALA A 320 -1.06 35.28 -64.60
C ALA A 320 0.19 34.99 -65.46
N ASP A 321 0.77 33.79 -65.36
CA ASP A 321 2.02 33.45 -66.04
C ASP A 321 1.75 32.82 -67.42
N THR A 322 2.41 33.34 -68.45
CA THR A 322 2.26 32.88 -69.84
C THR A 322 3.36 31.91 -70.25
N ASN A 323 4.46 31.80 -69.48
CA ASN A 323 5.62 30.98 -69.83
C ASN A 323 5.53 29.57 -69.22
N PRO A 324 5.52 28.50 -70.03
CA PRO A 324 5.38 27.13 -69.52
C PRO A 324 6.56 26.66 -68.66
N ARG A 325 7.78 27.19 -68.85
CA ARG A 325 8.92 26.85 -67.98
C ARG A 325 8.74 27.40 -66.56
N SER A 326 8.33 28.66 -66.45
CA SER A 326 8.11 29.33 -65.17
C SER A 326 7.00 28.64 -64.37
N VAL A 327 5.89 28.28 -65.02
CA VAL A 327 4.79 27.49 -64.46
C VAL A 327 5.29 26.17 -63.87
N HIS A 328 6.11 25.43 -64.63
CA HIS A 328 6.64 24.14 -64.18
C HIS A 328 7.60 24.29 -62.99
N GLU A 329 8.50 25.27 -63.01
CA GLU A 329 9.42 25.55 -61.92
C GLU A 329 8.68 25.93 -60.63
N LEU A 330 7.64 26.75 -60.73
CA LEU A 330 6.80 27.16 -59.60
C LEU A 330 6.08 25.96 -58.97
N LEU A 331 5.41 25.13 -59.79
CA LEU A 331 4.72 23.91 -59.34
C LEU A 331 5.69 22.96 -58.61
N LEU A 332 6.87 22.74 -59.20
CA LEU A 332 7.86 21.82 -58.65
C LEU A 332 8.49 22.36 -57.37
N ALA A 333 8.75 23.67 -57.29
CA ALA A 333 9.25 24.32 -56.09
C ALA A 333 8.27 24.17 -54.92
N GLU A 334 6.97 24.33 -55.18
CA GLU A 334 5.95 24.21 -54.15
C GLU A 334 5.73 22.78 -53.68
N LEU A 335 5.65 21.81 -54.59
CA LEU A 335 5.58 20.39 -54.24
C LEU A 335 6.78 19.97 -53.38
N ARG A 336 7.98 20.44 -53.73
CA ARG A 336 9.19 20.20 -52.93
C ARG A 336 9.13 20.91 -51.58
N SER A 337 8.47 22.05 -51.45
CA SER A 337 8.28 22.71 -50.15
C SER A 337 7.39 21.86 -49.25
N VAL A 338 6.19 21.49 -49.74
CA VAL A 338 5.22 20.70 -48.97
C VAL A 338 5.83 19.37 -48.50
N LEU A 339 6.53 18.65 -49.38
CA LEU A 339 7.17 17.39 -49.01
C LEU A 339 8.31 17.56 -47.98
N ARG A 340 9.06 18.67 -48.05
CA ARG A 340 10.10 18.98 -47.05
C ARG A 340 9.50 19.29 -45.70
N ASP A 341 8.40 20.03 -45.65
CA ASP A 341 7.75 20.41 -44.39
C ASP A 341 7.18 19.19 -43.67
N VAL A 342 6.46 18.31 -44.40
CA VAL A 342 5.97 17.03 -43.85
C VAL A 342 7.12 16.12 -43.40
N SER A 343 8.21 16.06 -44.17
CA SER A 343 9.39 15.27 -43.80
C SER A 343 10.06 15.79 -42.52
N ARG A 344 10.13 17.10 -42.31
CA ARG A 344 10.72 17.68 -41.09
C ARG A 344 9.87 17.37 -39.86
N GLU A 345 8.56 17.47 -39.99
CA GLU A 345 7.65 17.17 -38.88
C GLU A 345 7.67 15.69 -38.49
N LEU A 346 7.73 14.78 -39.47
CA LEU A 346 7.87 13.35 -39.19
C LEU A 346 9.19 12.98 -38.51
N GLN A 347 10.24 13.79 -38.71
CA GLN A 347 11.53 13.61 -38.04
C GLN A 347 11.58 14.24 -36.64
N ALA A 348 10.69 15.19 -36.36
CA ALA A 348 10.59 15.85 -35.07
C ALA A 348 9.65 15.13 -34.08
N ALA A 349 8.85 14.17 -34.56
CA ALA A 349 7.89 13.38 -33.80
C ALA A 349 8.48 12.06 -33.29
#